data_AF-A0A540LE14-F1
#
_entry.id   AF-A0A540LE14-F1
#
_cell.length_a   1.000
_cell.length_b   1.000
_cell.length_c   1.000
_cell.angle_alpha   90.00
_cell.angle_beta   90.00
_cell.angle_gamma   90.00
#
_symmetry.space_group_name_H-M   'P 1'
#
loop_
_entity.id
_entity.type
_entity.pdbx_description
1 polymer ?
#
loop_
_entity_poly.entity_id
_entity_poly.type
_entity_poly.pdbx_seq_one_letter_code
_entity_poly.pdbx_strand_id
1 'polypeptide(L)'
;MNITNCKKLITLGAEFGWNIHSNTEINILFTIRMPIKWIAWGVNPGPQRPQMVGTRAIIGIQQPNGTLAVRKYNITSDTKLGCRLQPAQDFDDVIVKNMRGEVNPRYMSISATLILPRAPAVYDISKLNHVWQVGFEADDVLMEPKMHPTSLQNVDSTESINMTSGRGLSIGHRRHHLRTVHGILNIVGWGTMLPLGVIIARYFRKHPVDCEKWYIVHVSCQIVGYTLGTAGWAIGLWLGHASRHYSFSTHRILAICIFAFTTLQMLALRLRPSATDDYRKYWDMYHHFLGYALLALISVNIFHGIAILKPNKTWLWVYIGVLGMFALVAIGLEIFTWRKFMLAKSKRRQTGQPGSQPQGSSGT
;
A
#
# COMPACT_ATOMS: atom_id res chain seq x y z
N MET A 1 -25.76 25.80 10.52
CA MET A 1 -25.53 25.08 11.80
C MET A 1 -24.16 25.53 12.30
N ASN A 2 -24.03 26.12 13.49
CA ASN A 2 -22.73 26.61 13.98
C ASN A 2 -21.99 25.45 14.66
N ILE A 3 -21.02 24.83 13.98
CA ILE A 3 -20.27 23.68 14.49
C ILE A 3 -19.05 24.18 15.27
N THR A 4 -18.83 23.64 16.48
CA THR A 4 -17.75 24.04 17.38
C THR A 4 -16.57 23.08 17.36
N ASN A 5 -16.80 21.78 17.11
CA ASN A 5 -15.73 20.79 17.01
C ASN A 5 -15.62 20.26 15.59
N CYS A 6 -14.40 20.13 15.08
CA CYS A 6 -14.15 19.56 13.77
C CYS A 6 -12.80 18.83 13.72
N LYS A 7 -12.71 17.83 12.86
CA LYS A 7 -11.47 17.12 12.56
C LYS A 7 -11.45 16.67 11.10
N LYS A 8 -10.24 16.50 10.56
CA LYS A 8 -10.03 15.73 9.34
C LYS A 8 -10.00 14.24 9.69
N LEU A 9 -10.71 13.43 8.93
CA LEU A 9 -10.67 11.99 9.04
C LEU A 9 -9.45 11.43 8.29
N ILE A 10 -9.03 10.23 8.68
CA ILE A 10 -7.77 9.64 8.21
C ILE A 10 -7.81 9.17 6.75
N THR A 11 -8.99 9.02 6.15
CA THR A 11 -9.19 8.44 4.82
C THR A 11 -10.18 9.26 4.00
N LEU A 12 -10.13 9.07 2.68
CA LEU A 12 -11.04 9.67 1.69
C LEU A 12 -11.04 11.21 1.64
N GLY A 13 -10.18 11.88 2.42
CA GLY A 13 -10.16 13.34 2.50
C GLY A 13 -11.42 13.93 3.16
N ALA A 14 -12.10 13.15 4.00
CA ALA A 14 -13.32 13.54 4.66
C ALA A 14 -13.07 14.42 5.89
N GLU A 15 -14.02 15.31 6.17
CA GLU A 15 -14.02 16.19 7.33
C GLU A 15 -15.29 15.93 8.16
N PHE A 16 -15.11 15.82 9.47
CA PHE A 16 -16.18 15.53 10.41
C PHE A 16 -16.25 16.64 11.46
N GLY A 17 -17.42 17.26 11.55
CA GLY A 17 -17.78 18.27 12.52
C GLY A 17 -18.91 17.80 13.42
N TRP A 18 -18.89 18.21 14.68
CA TRP A 18 -19.95 17.87 15.62
C TRP A 18 -20.10 18.88 16.76
N ASN A 19 -21.31 18.92 17.32
CA ASN A 19 -21.58 19.56 18.61
C ASN A 19 -22.26 18.56 19.54
N ILE A 20 -21.97 18.69 20.82
CA ILE A 20 -22.60 17.90 21.88
C ILE A 20 -23.60 18.82 22.58
N HIS A 21 -24.88 18.44 22.59
CA HIS A 21 -25.90 19.12 23.39
C HIS A 21 -26.12 18.43 24.72
N SER A 22 -26.06 17.10 24.70
CA SER A 22 -26.13 16.25 25.89
C SER A 22 -25.39 14.94 25.63
N ASN A 23 -25.31 14.06 26.63
CA ASN A 23 -24.68 12.74 26.47
C ASN A 23 -25.39 11.84 25.44
N THR A 24 -26.62 12.18 25.07
CA THR A 24 -27.42 11.43 24.09
C THR A 24 -27.65 12.21 22.81
N GLU A 25 -27.63 13.54 22.84
CA GLU A 25 -27.96 14.37 21.69
C GLU A 25 -26.72 15.04 21.10
N ILE A 26 -26.41 14.67 19.85
CA ILE A 26 -25.29 15.20 19.10
C ILE A 26 -25.75 15.71 17.74
N ASN A 27 -25.13 16.81 17.33
CA ASN A 27 -25.26 17.35 16.00
C ASN A 27 -24.03 16.97 15.18
N ILE A 28 -24.21 16.56 13.94
CA ILE A 28 -23.11 16.18 13.05
C ILE A 28 -23.15 16.94 11.74
N LEU A 29 -21.96 17.15 11.19
CA LEU A 29 -21.71 17.65 9.86
C LEU A 29 -20.60 16.80 9.25
N PHE A 30 -20.87 16.11 8.16
CA PHE A 30 -19.89 15.31 7.43
C PHE A 30 -19.73 15.89 6.04
N THR A 31 -18.49 16.22 5.67
CA THR A 31 -18.16 16.95 4.44
C THR A 31 -17.04 16.26 3.68
N ILE A 32 -17.13 16.29 2.36
CA ILE A 32 -16.10 15.77 1.45
C ILE A 32 -15.93 16.72 0.27
N ARG A 33 -14.75 16.71 -0.34
CA ARG A 33 -14.49 17.44 -1.59
C ARG A 33 -15.06 16.68 -2.80
N MET A 34 -15.58 17.45 -3.75
CA MET A 34 -16.02 16.94 -5.06
C MET A 34 -14.82 16.57 -5.94
N PRO A 35 -14.96 15.68 -6.95
CA PRO A 35 -16.20 15.07 -7.46
C PRO A 35 -16.55 13.73 -6.81
N ILE A 36 -17.81 13.56 -6.44
CA ILE A 36 -18.42 12.31 -5.95
C ILE A 36 -19.93 12.32 -6.25
N LYS A 37 -20.58 11.16 -6.25
CA LYS A 37 -22.03 11.02 -6.50
C LYS A 37 -22.83 10.83 -5.22
N TRP A 38 -22.24 10.21 -4.20
CA TRP A 38 -22.88 10.05 -2.90
C TRP A 38 -21.88 10.01 -1.74
N ILE A 39 -22.34 10.42 -0.56
CA ILE A 39 -21.63 10.30 0.72
C ILE A 39 -22.44 9.55 1.75
N ALA A 40 -21.75 8.84 2.63
CA ALA A 40 -22.34 8.14 3.75
C ALA A 40 -21.56 8.40 5.03
N TRP A 41 -22.28 8.63 6.12
CA TRP A 41 -21.74 8.62 7.47
C TRP A 41 -22.73 7.89 8.38
N GLY A 42 -22.23 7.11 9.33
CA GLY A 42 -23.10 6.40 10.25
C GLY A 42 -22.41 5.95 11.53
N VAL A 43 -23.23 5.55 12.50
CA VAL A 43 -22.78 4.99 13.78
C VAL A 43 -22.95 3.47 13.77
N ASN A 44 -22.01 2.76 14.38
CA ASN A 44 -22.03 1.30 14.47
C ASN A 44 -22.20 0.88 15.94
N PRO A 45 -23.20 0.07 16.28
CA PRO A 45 -23.52 -0.24 17.67
C PRO A 45 -22.50 -1.18 18.34
N GLY A 46 -22.43 -1.08 19.66
CA GLY A 46 -21.76 -2.03 20.55
C GLY A 46 -20.30 -1.69 20.88
N PRO A 47 -19.72 -2.37 21.88
CA PRO A 47 -18.34 -2.13 22.35
C PRO A 47 -17.27 -2.71 21.41
N GLN A 48 -17.71 -3.44 20.39
CA GLN A 48 -16.87 -4.12 19.41
C GLN A 48 -16.16 -3.11 18.50
N ARG A 49 -15.26 -3.60 17.65
CA ARG A 49 -14.51 -2.73 16.73
C ARG A 49 -15.44 -2.13 15.68
N PRO A 50 -15.24 -0.86 15.27
CA PRO A 50 -16.09 -0.22 14.28
C PRO A 50 -15.97 -0.95 12.95
N GLN A 51 -17.12 -1.30 12.37
CA GLN A 51 -17.21 -2.06 11.12
C GLN A 51 -18.42 -1.61 10.31
N MET A 52 -18.42 -1.95 9.02
CA MET A 52 -19.48 -1.54 8.09
C MET A 52 -20.83 -2.20 8.41
N VAL A 53 -20.85 -3.52 8.63
CA VAL A 53 -22.08 -4.26 8.94
C VAL A 53 -22.63 -3.85 10.32
N GLY A 54 -23.93 -3.63 10.39
CA GLY A 54 -24.64 -3.12 11.58
C GLY A 54 -24.69 -1.59 11.65
N THR A 55 -24.07 -0.86 10.72
CA THR A 55 -24.06 0.61 10.74
C THR A 55 -25.44 1.19 10.46
N ARG A 56 -25.84 2.14 11.29
CA ARG A 56 -26.97 3.05 11.07
C ARG A 56 -26.47 4.24 10.28
N ALA A 57 -26.67 4.20 8.97
CA ALA A 57 -26.05 5.13 8.03
C ALA A 57 -27.05 6.18 7.55
N ILE A 58 -26.55 7.40 7.40
CA ILE A 58 -27.21 8.47 6.67
C ILE A 58 -26.44 8.62 5.36
N ILE A 59 -27.14 8.46 4.24
CA ILE A 59 -26.52 8.54 2.91
C ILE A 59 -27.16 9.70 2.16
N GLY A 60 -26.32 10.61 1.67
CA GLY A 60 -26.67 11.68 0.75
C GLY A 60 -26.34 11.28 -0.67
N ILE A 61 -27.34 11.24 -1.56
CA ILE A 61 -27.19 10.89 -2.98
C ILE A 61 -27.52 12.10 -3.83
N GLN A 62 -26.61 12.48 -4.72
CA GLN A 62 -26.83 13.63 -5.60
C GLN A 62 -27.85 13.27 -6.68
N GLN A 63 -28.93 14.04 -6.73
CA GLN A 63 -30.00 13.88 -7.71
C GLN A 63 -29.65 14.55 -9.04
N PRO A 64 -30.30 14.16 -10.16
CA PRO A 64 -30.14 14.80 -11.47
C PRO A 64 -30.45 16.30 -11.46
N ASN A 65 -31.31 16.77 -10.56
CA ASN A 65 -31.65 18.19 -10.38
C ASN A 65 -30.56 18.99 -9.64
N GLY A 66 -29.44 18.36 -9.24
CA GLY A 66 -28.33 18.99 -8.53
C GLY A 66 -28.48 19.04 -7.01
N THR A 67 -29.64 18.66 -6.45
CA THR A 67 -29.87 18.62 -5.00
C THR A 67 -29.34 17.32 -4.37
N LEU A 68 -29.18 17.29 -3.04
CA LEU A 68 -28.74 16.11 -2.30
C LEU A 68 -29.90 15.48 -1.52
N ALA A 69 -30.32 14.30 -1.93
CA ALA A 69 -31.33 13.53 -1.22
C ALA A 69 -30.66 12.75 -0.08
N VAL A 70 -31.06 13.05 1.17
CA VAL A 70 -30.50 12.42 2.36
C VAL A 70 -31.52 11.45 2.96
N ARG A 71 -31.13 10.17 3.06
CA ARG A 71 -31.99 9.10 3.59
C ARG A 71 -31.24 8.21 4.59
N LYS A 72 -31.99 7.49 5.42
CA LYS A 72 -31.49 6.53 6.41
C LYS A 72 -31.33 5.15 5.78
N TYR A 73 -30.31 4.40 6.18
CA TYR A 73 -29.99 3.08 5.66
C TYR A 73 -29.45 2.15 6.75
N ASN A 74 -29.95 0.91 6.76
CA ASN A 74 -29.43 -0.16 7.60
C ASN A 74 -28.43 -0.98 6.81
N ILE A 75 -27.16 -0.96 7.22
CA ILE A 75 -26.12 -1.72 6.55
C ILE A 75 -26.06 -3.13 7.14
N THR A 76 -26.38 -4.14 6.34
CA THR A 76 -26.44 -5.55 6.77
C THR A 76 -25.38 -6.40 6.06
N SER A 77 -25.23 -7.66 6.48
CA SER A 77 -24.41 -8.65 5.76
C SER A 77 -24.82 -8.79 4.29
N ASP A 78 -26.11 -8.68 3.99
CA ASP A 78 -26.68 -8.93 2.68
C ASP A 78 -26.29 -7.80 1.71
N THR A 79 -26.32 -6.56 2.19
CA THR A 79 -25.87 -5.40 1.39
C THR A 79 -24.39 -5.52 1.00
N LYS A 80 -23.57 -6.13 1.87
CA LYS A 80 -22.16 -6.43 1.59
C LYS A 80 -21.99 -7.56 0.55
N LEU A 81 -22.96 -8.47 0.44
CA LEU A 81 -23.01 -9.53 -0.56
C LEU A 81 -23.58 -9.06 -1.91
N GLY A 82 -23.95 -7.77 -2.02
CA GLY A 82 -24.48 -7.17 -3.25
C GLY A 82 -26.00 -7.16 -3.34
N CYS A 83 -26.71 -7.50 -2.26
CA CYS A 83 -28.15 -7.28 -2.22
C CYS A 83 -28.48 -5.78 -2.24
N ARG A 84 -29.66 -5.47 -2.75
CA ARG A 84 -30.16 -4.10 -2.94
C ARG A 84 -30.19 -3.32 -1.62
N LEU A 85 -29.68 -2.09 -1.61
CA LEU A 85 -29.66 -1.22 -0.43
C LEU A 85 -30.86 -0.26 -0.44
N GLN A 86 -31.89 -0.60 0.34
CA GLN A 86 -33.12 0.20 0.43
C GLN A 86 -33.08 1.18 1.61
N PRO A 87 -33.74 2.36 1.48
CA PRO A 87 -33.82 3.31 2.57
C PRO A 87 -34.67 2.74 3.72
N ALA A 88 -34.19 2.91 4.94
CA ALA A 88 -34.91 2.59 6.16
C ALA A 88 -35.85 3.74 6.55
N GLN A 89 -37.06 3.41 7.01
CA GLN A 89 -37.99 4.42 7.50
C GLN A 89 -37.52 5.02 8.83
N ASP A 90 -37.01 4.18 9.74
CA ASP A 90 -36.42 4.55 11.02
C ASP A 90 -35.36 3.53 11.46
N PHE A 91 -34.63 3.83 12.53
CA PHE A 91 -33.78 2.86 13.21
C PHE A 91 -34.39 2.52 14.57
N ASP A 92 -34.29 1.26 14.98
CA ASP A 92 -34.84 0.79 16.26
C ASP A 92 -34.07 1.33 17.47
N ASP A 93 -32.80 1.71 17.26
CA ASP A 93 -31.83 2.00 18.31
C ASP A 93 -31.31 3.44 18.32
N VAL A 94 -31.42 4.20 17.22
CA VAL A 94 -30.93 5.59 17.11
C VAL A 94 -31.97 6.47 16.41
N ILE A 95 -32.32 7.60 17.02
CA ILE A 95 -33.22 8.54 16.36
C ILE A 95 -32.40 9.57 15.59
N VAL A 96 -32.72 9.77 14.32
CA VAL A 96 -32.08 10.77 13.46
C VAL A 96 -33.11 11.80 13.02
N LYS A 97 -32.84 13.08 13.33
CA LYS A 97 -33.69 14.23 13.01
C LYS A 97 -32.92 15.28 12.22
N ASN A 98 -33.66 16.25 11.65
CA ASN A 98 -33.09 17.44 11.00
C ASN A 98 -32.05 17.12 9.91
N MET A 99 -32.23 16.02 9.18
CA MET A 99 -31.33 15.64 8.10
C MET A 99 -31.38 16.69 6.99
N ARG A 100 -30.21 17.18 6.59
CA ARG A 100 -30.05 18.11 5.47
C ARG A 100 -28.83 17.72 4.65
N GLY A 101 -28.93 17.94 3.35
CA GLY A 101 -27.86 17.74 2.39
C GLY A 101 -27.58 19.02 1.64
N GLU A 102 -26.30 19.31 1.44
CA GLU A 102 -25.84 20.46 0.66
C GLU A 102 -24.80 19.97 -0.35
N VAL A 103 -24.94 20.44 -1.59
CA VAL A 103 -23.99 20.21 -2.67
C VAL A 103 -23.64 21.55 -3.28
N ASN A 104 -22.36 21.77 -3.49
CA ASN A 104 -21.86 22.86 -4.30
C ASN A 104 -20.66 22.38 -5.14
N PRO A 105 -20.08 23.24 -6.00
CA PRO A 105 -18.99 22.83 -6.88
C PRO A 105 -17.71 22.35 -6.17
N ARG A 106 -17.50 22.68 -4.88
CA ARG A 106 -16.29 22.33 -4.13
C ARG A 106 -16.49 21.16 -3.18
N TYR A 107 -17.66 21.05 -2.57
CA TYR A 107 -17.94 20.06 -1.54
C TYR A 107 -19.37 19.53 -1.58
N MET A 108 -19.54 18.35 -0.98
CA MET A 108 -20.81 17.76 -0.62
C MET A 108 -20.82 17.53 0.88
N SER A 109 -21.93 17.85 1.54
CA SER A 109 -22.06 17.68 2.99
C SER A 109 -23.44 17.18 3.40
N ILE A 110 -23.47 16.36 4.44
CA ILE A 110 -24.68 15.97 5.17
C ILE A 110 -24.60 16.47 6.60
N SER A 111 -25.73 16.94 7.13
CA SER A 111 -25.87 17.29 8.54
C SER A 111 -27.12 16.65 9.14
N ALA A 112 -27.05 16.25 10.41
CA ALA A 112 -28.19 15.67 11.12
C ALA A 112 -28.04 15.86 12.64
N THR A 113 -29.15 15.69 13.35
CA THR A 113 -29.19 15.54 14.81
C THR A 113 -29.41 14.08 15.14
N LEU A 114 -28.50 13.47 15.90
CA LEU A 114 -28.63 12.12 16.42
C LEU A 114 -29.02 12.17 17.89
N ILE A 115 -30.00 11.35 18.25
CA ILE A 115 -30.38 11.08 19.63
C ILE A 115 -30.07 9.60 19.88
N LEU A 116 -29.01 9.38 20.63
CA LEU A 116 -28.51 8.07 21.06
C LEU A 116 -29.33 7.57 22.26
N PRO A 117 -29.49 6.25 22.42
CA PRO A 117 -30.21 5.68 23.54
C PRO A 117 -29.43 5.93 24.84
N ARG A 118 -30.14 6.08 25.96
CA ARG A 118 -29.51 6.31 27.29
C ARG A 118 -28.68 5.12 27.79
N ALA A 119 -28.86 3.94 27.20
CA ALA A 119 -28.12 2.74 27.57
C ALA A 119 -26.71 2.77 26.93
N PRO A 120 -25.63 3.02 27.72
CA PRO A 120 -24.28 3.21 27.17
C PRO A 120 -23.67 1.93 26.58
N ALA A 121 -24.28 0.77 26.81
CA ALA A 121 -23.82 -0.51 26.25
C ALA A 121 -23.89 -0.58 24.71
N VAL A 122 -24.72 0.26 24.09
CA VAL A 122 -24.92 0.25 22.62
C VAL A 122 -24.20 1.41 21.94
N TYR A 123 -24.34 2.63 22.47
CA TYR A 123 -23.65 3.81 21.97
C TYR A 123 -23.13 4.64 23.14
N ASP A 124 -21.86 5.01 23.10
CA ASP A 124 -21.21 5.84 24.12
C ASP A 124 -20.43 6.96 23.44
N ILE A 125 -20.73 8.21 23.77
CA ILE A 125 -20.02 9.38 23.21
C ILE A 125 -18.55 9.46 23.65
N SER A 126 -18.18 8.76 24.73
CA SER A 126 -16.78 8.62 25.15
C SER A 126 -15.98 7.72 24.20
N LYS A 127 -16.66 6.84 23.45
CA LYS A 127 -16.10 5.89 22.50
C LYS A 127 -17.11 5.53 21.41
N LEU A 128 -17.48 6.53 20.60
CA LEU A 128 -18.49 6.36 19.56
C LEU A 128 -17.85 5.71 18.32
N ASN A 129 -18.35 4.55 17.94
CA ASN A 129 -17.95 3.91 16.69
C ASN A 129 -18.67 4.56 15.52
N HIS A 130 -17.91 5.09 14.56
CA HIS A 130 -18.46 5.64 13.33
C HIS A 130 -17.76 5.11 12.09
N VAL A 131 -18.48 5.17 10.97
CA VAL A 131 -18.07 4.68 9.66
C VAL A 131 -18.47 5.70 8.62
N TRP A 132 -17.61 5.89 7.62
CA TRP A 132 -17.91 6.77 6.49
C TRP A 132 -17.52 6.12 5.18
N GLN A 133 -18.22 6.49 4.11
CA GLN A 133 -17.91 6.08 2.75
C GLN A 133 -18.27 7.17 1.75
N VAL A 134 -17.68 7.06 0.58
CA VAL A 134 -18.03 7.85 -0.60
C VAL A 134 -18.13 6.94 -1.81
N GLY A 135 -18.97 7.32 -2.77
CA GLY A 135 -19.01 6.65 -4.06
C GLY A 135 -19.21 7.61 -5.21
N PHE A 136 -18.87 7.11 -6.39
CA PHE A 136 -18.81 7.88 -7.63
C PHE A 136 -19.98 7.60 -8.57
N GLU A 137 -20.81 6.60 -8.24
CA GLU A 137 -21.92 6.15 -9.06
C GLU A 137 -23.15 5.86 -8.19
N ALA A 138 -24.33 6.17 -8.73
CA ALA A 138 -25.63 5.90 -8.13
C ALA A 138 -26.65 5.61 -9.25
N ASP A 139 -27.67 4.85 -8.91
CA ASP A 139 -28.83 4.65 -9.77
C ASP A 139 -29.76 5.86 -9.66
N ASP A 140 -29.84 6.68 -10.71
CA ASP A 140 -30.63 7.91 -10.70
C ASP A 140 -32.14 7.66 -10.69
N VAL A 141 -32.59 6.50 -11.19
CA VAL A 141 -34.01 6.12 -11.23
C VAL A 141 -34.43 5.54 -9.89
N LEU A 142 -33.67 4.56 -9.39
CA LEU A 142 -33.97 3.89 -8.13
C LEU A 142 -33.52 4.69 -6.89
N MET A 143 -32.78 5.78 -7.09
CA MET A 143 -32.15 6.59 -6.04
C MET A 143 -31.33 5.73 -5.06
N GLU A 144 -30.49 4.88 -5.62
CA GLU A 144 -29.72 3.89 -4.87
C GLU A 144 -28.22 4.10 -5.08
N PRO A 145 -27.40 4.17 -4.00
CA PRO A 145 -25.97 4.31 -4.17
C PRO A 145 -25.39 3.01 -4.73
N LYS A 146 -24.56 3.08 -5.77
CA LYS A 146 -23.80 1.90 -6.21
C LYS A 146 -22.67 1.63 -5.21
N MET A 147 -22.19 0.39 -5.17
CA MET A 147 -21.14 -0.04 -4.25
C MET A 147 -19.91 0.87 -4.36
N HIS A 148 -19.41 1.35 -3.22
CA HIS A 148 -18.18 2.13 -3.20
C HIS A 148 -16.96 1.26 -3.56
N PRO A 149 -15.84 1.86 -4.02
CA PRO A 149 -14.60 1.11 -4.23
C PRO A 149 -14.15 0.37 -2.96
N THR A 150 -13.50 -0.78 -3.11
CA THR A 150 -12.97 -1.58 -1.99
C THR A 150 -11.48 -1.31 -1.71
N SER A 151 -11.04 -0.07 -1.99
CA SER A 151 -9.64 0.31 -1.80
C SER A 151 -9.25 0.36 -0.32
N LEU A 152 -7.93 0.41 -0.05
CA LEU A 152 -7.41 0.55 1.32
C LEU A 152 -8.02 1.74 2.08
N GLN A 153 -8.28 2.85 1.38
CA GLN A 153 -8.91 4.01 2.00
C GLN A 153 -10.35 3.71 2.45
N ASN A 154 -11.12 2.98 1.65
CA ASN A 154 -12.50 2.62 1.99
C ASN A 154 -12.55 1.66 3.18
N VAL A 155 -11.74 0.60 3.15
CA VAL A 155 -11.73 -0.41 4.23
C VAL A 155 -11.23 0.14 5.57
N ASP A 156 -10.40 1.19 5.53
CA ASP A 156 -9.89 1.88 6.71
C ASP A 156 -10.78 3.07 7.16
N SER A 157 -11.92 3.32 6.49
CA SER A 157 -12.84 4.42 6.79
C SER A 157 -13.75 4.14 8.00
N THR A 158 -13.12 3.75 9.11
CA THR A 158 -13.76 3.50 10.40
C THR A 158 -12.88 4.01 11.56
N GLU A 159 -13.52 4.45 12.63
CA GLU A 159 -12.85 4.95 13.83
C GLU A 159 -13.77 4.83 15.07
N SER A 160 -13.17 4.71 16.25
CA SER A 160 -13.86 4.94 17.53
C SER A 160 -13.43 6.30 18.06
N ILE A 161 -14.35 7.27 18.17
CA ILE A 161 -14.05 8.65 18.56
C ILE A 161 -14.60 8.97 19.95
N ASN A 162 -13.79 9.63 20.77
CA ASN A 162 -14.25 10.31 21.98
C ASN A 162 -14.73 11.70 21.59
N MET A 163 -16.04 11.93 21.64
CA MET A 163 -16.67 13.15 21.13
C MET A 163 -16.29 14.39 21.93
N THR A 164 -15.97 14.25 23.22
CA THR A 164 -15.59 15.39 24.08
C THR A 164 -14.17 15.87 23.79
N SER A 165 -13.23 14.95 23.59
CA SER A 165 -11.82 15.28 23.31
C SER A 165 -11.47 15.36 21.83
N GLY A 166 -12.34 14.86 20.95
CA GLY A 166 -12.11 14.72 19.50
C GLY A 166 -11.05 13.67 19.13
N ARG A 167 -10.39 13.04 20.11
CA ARG A 167 -9.42 11.97 19.88
C ARG A 167 -10.16 10.72 19.43
N GLY A 168 -9.69 10.09 18.37
CA GLY A 168 -10.20 8.80 17.99
C GLY A 168 -9.11 7.78 17.67
N LEU A 169 -9.53 6.53 17.80
CA LEU A 169 -8.72 5.36 17.63
C LEU A 169 -9.13 4.69 16.31
N SER A 170 -8.30 4.87 15.28
CA SER A 170 -8.49 4.16 14.03
C SER A 170 -7.49 3.01 13.88
N ILE A 171 -8.01 1.80 13.69
CA ILE A 171 -7.21 0.63 13.30
C ILE A 171 -6.57 0.86 11.93
N GLY A 172 -7.28 1.57 11.05
CA GLY A 172 -6.77 1.99 9.75
C GLY A 172 -5.47 2.78 9.87
N HIS A 173 -5.35 3.66 10.87
CA HIS A 173 -4.12 4.43 11.09
C HIS A 173 -2.91 3.55 11.44
N ARG A 174 -3.06 2.61 12.39
CA ARG A 174 -1.98 1.67 12.74
C ARG A 174 -1.60 0.78 11.55
N ARG A 175 -2.59 0.29 10.81
CA ARG A 175 -2.35 -0.53 9.61
C ARG A 175 -1.67 0.28 8.51
N HIS A 176 -2.08 1.53 8.29
CA HIS A 176 -1.45 2.44 7.34
C HIS A 176 0.03 2.62 7.67
N HIS A 177 0.37 2.91 8.93
CA HIS A 177 1.77 3.01 9.36
C HIS A 177 2.57 1.73 9.06
N LEU A 178 2.02 0.56 9.36
CA LEU A 178 2.68 -0.72 9.06
C LEU A 178 2.82 -0.98 7.56
N ARG A 179 1.84 -0.58 6.74
CA ARG A 179 1.93 -0.65 5.27
C ARG A 179 3.04 0.26 4.74
N THR A 180 3.20 1.46 5.32
CA THR A 180 4.32 2.36 5.01
C THR A 180 5.66 1.73 5.36
N VAL A 181 5.82 1.19 6.57
CA VAL A 181 7.05 0.51 7.00
C VAL A 181 7.38 -0.68 6.10
N HIS A 182 6.39 -1.53 5.79
CA HIS A 182 6.52 -2.62 4.82
C HIS A 182 7.05 -2.14 3.46
N GLY A 183 6.48 -1.05 2.92
CA GLY A 183 6.91 -0.46 1.65
C GLY A 183 8.35 0.03 1.69
N ILE A 184 8.75 0.77 2.74
CA ILE A 184 10.12 1.29 2.90
C ILE A 184 11.11 0.13 2.97
N LEU A 185 10.85 -0.86 3.82
CA LEU A 185 11.75 -2.00 4.01
C LEU A 185 11.98 -2.77 2.71
N ASN A 186 10.93 -2.96 1.90
CA ASN A 186 11.05 -3.68 0.63
C ASN A 186 11.69 -2.86 -0.49
N ILE A 187 11.46 -1.54 -0.55
CA ILE A 187 12.15 -0.66 -1.50
C ILE A 187 13.64 -0.58 -1.18
N VAL A 188 14.00 -0.39 0.09
CA VAL A 188 15.41 -0.31 0.52
C VAL A 188 16.08 -1.67 0.44
N GLY A 189 15.48 -2.70 1.01
CA GLY A 189 16.05 -4.05 1.09
C GLY A 189 16.11 -4.72 -0.29
N TRP A 190 14.97 -5.18 -0.78
CA TRP A 190 14.91 -5.90 -2.05
C TRP A 190 15.09 -4.99 -3.28
N GLY A 191 14.48 -3.82 -3.27
CA GLY A 191 14.48 -2.90 -4.43
C GLY A 191 15.76 -2.10 -4.64
N THR A 192 16.65 -2.00 -3.64
CA THR A 192 17.86 -1.17 -3.71
C THR A 192 19.12 -1.94 -3.36
N MET A 193 19.19 -2.57 -2.17
CA MET A 193 20.42 -3.24 -1.74
C MET A 193 20.76 -4.47 -2.60
N LEU A 194 19.77 -5.27 -3.00
CA LEU A 194 20.03 -6.43 -3.88
C LEU A 194 20.56 -6.00 -5.27
N PRO A 195 19.92 -5.08 -6.03
CA PRO A 195 20.47 -4.60 -7.30
C PRO A 195 21.85 -3.93 -7.15
N LEU A 196 22.07 -3.15 -6.07
CA LEU A 196 23.38 -2.55 -5.79
C LEU A 196 24.47 -3.62 -5.69
N GLY A 197 24.21 -4.69 -4.93
CA GLY A 197 25.13 -5.82 -4.84
C GLY A 197 25.37 -6.49 -6.19
N VAL A 198 24.37 -6.60 -7.06
CA VAL A 198 24.52 -7.16 -8.42
C VAL A 198 25.43 -6.26 -9.29
N ILE A 199 25.27 -4.94 -9.24
CA ILE A 199 26.13 -3.99 -9.95
C ILE A 199 27.59 -4.13 -9.49
N ILE A 200 27.82 -4.23 -8.17
CA ILE A 200 29.16 -4.43 -7.60
C ILE A 200 29.79 -5.73 -8.14
N ALA A 201 29.06 -6.84 -8.08
CA ALA A 201 29.57 -8.13 -8.58
C ALA A 201 29.84 -8.12 -10.09
N ARG A 202 29.04 -7.38 -10.87
CA ARG A 202 29.18 -7.32 -12.33
C ARG A 202 30.37 -6.48 -12.78
N TYR A 203 30.58 -5.31 -12.18
CA TYR A 203 31.54 -4.32 -12.70
C TYR A 203 32.85 -4.19 -11.90
N PHE A 204 32.89 -4.67 -10.66
CA PHE A 204 34.05 -4.51 -9.76
C PHE A 204 34.80 -5.82 -9.45
N ARG A 205 34.32 -6.96 -10.00
CA ARG A 205 34.92 -8.28 -9.74
C ARG A 205 36.27 -8.50 -10.41
N LYS A 206 36.47 -7.96 -11.62
CA LYS A 206 37.69 -8.18 -12.42
C LYS A 206 37.81 -7.16 -13.55
N HIS A 207 36.74 -6.99 -14.32
CA HIS A 207 36.68 -6.04 -15.42
C HIS A 207 35.32 -5.35 -15.43
N PRO A 208 35.25 -4.01 -15.59
CA PRO A 208 36.35 -3.10 -15.91
C PRO A 208 37.19 -2.64 -14.73
N VAL A 209 36.69 -2.74 -13.49
CA VAL A 209 37.42 -2.39 -12.28
C VAL A 209 37.76 -3.68 -11.54
N ASP A 210 39.01 -3.80 -11.11
CA ASP A 210 39.44 -4.90 -10.26
C ASP A 210 39.52 -4.37 -8.83
N CYS A 211 38.58 -4.79 -7.98
CA CYS A 211 38.51 -4.38 -6.59
C CYS A 211 38.52 -5.63 -5.71
N GLU A 212 39.60 -5.86 -4.97
CA GLU A 212 39.78 -7.06 -4.14
C GLU A 212 38.61 -7.31 -3.16
N LYS A 213 37.99 -6.23 -2.65
CA LYS A 213 36.90 -6.30 -1.67
C LYS A 213 35.51 -6.48 -2.28
N TRP A 214 35.37 -6.58 -3.60
CA TRP A 214 34.07 -6.65 -4.29
C TRP A 214 33.15 -7.73 -3.70
N TYR A 215 33.71 -8.90 -3.36
CA TYR A 215 32.95 -10.03 -2.87
C TYR A 215 32.33 -9.74 -1.49
N ILE A 216 33.10 -9.13 -0.59
CA ILE A 216 32.63 -8.75 0.75
C ILE A 216 31.53 -7.70 0.63
N VAL A 217 31.72 -6.68 -0.22
CA VAL A 217 30.72 -5.63 -0.40
C VAL A 217 29.45 -6.20 -1.05
N HIS A 218 29.57 -7.05 -2.06
CA HIS A 218 28.44 -7.75 -2.67
C HIS A 218 27.65 -8.54 -1.62
N VAL A 219 28.32 -9.43 -0.87
CA VAL A 219 27.68 -10.27 0.14
C VAL A 219 27.02 -9.42 1.23
N SER A 220 27.68 -8.34 1.67
CA SER A 220 27.11 -7.42 2.66
C SER A 220 25.81 -6.79 2.16
N CYS A 221 25.79 -6.33 0.90
CA CYS A 221 24.56 -5.81 0.28
C CYS A 221 23.47 -6.88 0.21
N GLN A 222 23.80 -8.12 -0.16
CA GLN A 222 22.82 -9.21 -0.23
C GLN A 222 22.25 -9.56 1.15
N ILE A 223 23.08 -9.63 2.20
CA ILE A 223 22.62 -9.91 3.57
C ILE A 223 21.68 -8.80 4.06
N VAL A 224 22.09 -7.53 3.95
CA VAL A 224 21.26 -6.41 4.37
C VAL A 224 19.95 -6.37 3.58
N GLY A 225 20.04 -6.55 2.26
CA GLY A 225 18.87 -6.59 1.37
C GLY A 225 17.90 -7.71 1.72
N TYR A 226 18.42 -8.91 2.00
CA TYR A 226 17.62 -10.06 2.41
C TYR A 226 16.94 -9.84 3.75
N THR A 227 17.67 -9.37 4.77
CA THR A 227 17.11 -9.16 6.11
C THR A 227 16.01 -8.11 6.10
N LEU A 228 16.25 -6.94 5.50
CA LEU A 228 15.26 -5.87 5.42
C LEU A 228 14.03 -6.29 4.62
N GLY A 229 14.22 -6.91 3.45
CA GLY A 229 13.11 -7.36 2.62
C GLY A 229 12.31 -8.51 3.25
N THR A 230 12.95 -9.46 3.93
CA THR A 230 12.25 -10.50 4.69
C THR A 230 11.44 -9.92 5.84
N ALA A 231 11.98 -8.94 6.58
CA ALA A 231 11.23 -8.24 7.61
C ALA A 231 10.00 -7.49 7.02
N GLY A 232 10.18 -6.79 5.90
CA GLY A 232 9.11 -6.18 5.15
C GLY A 232 8.04 -7.20 4.74
N TRP A 233 8.45 -8.30 4.11
CA TRP A 233 7.58 -9.40 3.71
C TRP A 233 6.75 -9.99 4.86
N ALA A 234 7.37 -10.23 6.02
CA ALA A 234 6.69 -10.74 7.21
C ALA A 234 5.59 -9.77 7.70
N ILE A 235 5.87 -8.46 7.70
CA ILE A 235 4.84 -7.43 8.00
C ILE A 235 3.71 -7.50 6.97
N GLY A 236 4.04 -7.71 5.68
CA GLY A 236 3.06 -7.85 4.60
C GLY A 236 2.14 -9.07 4.79
N LEU A 237 2.69 -10.22 5.20
CA LEU A 237 1.90 -11.40 5.54
C LEU A 237 0.96 -11.15 6.71
N TRP A 238 1.45 -10.50 7.77
CA TRP A 238 0.63 -10.15 8.92
C TRP A 238 -0.50 -9.19 8.54
N LEU A 239 -0.21 -8.16 7.73
CA LEU A 239 -1.21 -7.23 7.20
C LEU A 239 -2.28 -7.95 6.38
N GLY A 240 -1.88 -8.94 5.56
CA GLY A 240 -2.80 -9.80 4.82
C GLY A 240 -3.71 -10.60 5.73
N HIS A 241 -3.16 -11.26 6.75
CA HIS A 241 -3.95 -12.03 7.72
C HIS A 241 -4.91 -11.16 8.54
N ALA A 242 -4.47 -9.96 8.93
CA ALA A 242 -5.31 -9.00 9.66
C ALA A 242 -6.47 -8.45 8.80
N SER A 243 -6.41 -8.61 7.48
CA SER A 243 -7.35 -8.06 6.50
C SER A 243 -8.32 -9.13 6.01
N ARG A 244 -9.22 -9.60 6.88
CA ARG A 244 -10.17 -10.70 6.56
C ARG A 244 -11.11 -10.43 5.37
N HIS A 245 -11.29 -9.17 4.98
CA HIS A 245 -12.34 -8.73 4.06
C HIS A 245 -11.83 -8.27 2.69
N TYR A 246 -10.53 -8.24 2.48
CA TYR A 246 -9.93 -7.90 1.18
C TYR A 246 -8.56 -8.57 1.05
N SER A 247 -8.22 -9.01 -0.15
CA SER A 247 -6.94 -9.66 -0.43
C SER A 247 -6.32 -9.12 -1.72
N PHE A 248 -5.00 -9.04 -1.75
CA PHE A 248 -4.23 -8.64 -2.93
C PHE A 248 -3.44 -9.85 -3.43
N SER A 249 -4.14 -10.78 -4.09
CA SER A 249 -3.60 -12.11 -4.44
C SER A 249 -2.34 -12.04 -5.30
N THR A 250 -2.33 -11.23 -6.35
CA THR A 250 -1.16 -11.09 -7.25
C THR A 250 0.08 -10.60 -6.51
N HIS A 251 -0.04 -9.50 -5.76
CA HIS A 251 1.08 -8.96 -4.98
C HIS A 251 1.59 -9.97 -3.94
N ARG A 252 0.67 -10.69 -3.28
CA ARG A 252 1.03 -11.73 -2.30
C ARG A 252 1.76 -12.92 -2.95
N ILE A 253 1.27 -13.42 -4.08
CA ILE A 253 1.89 -14.55 -4.79
C ILE A 253 3.29 -14.16 -5.25
N LEU A 254 3.45 -13.00 -5.90
CA LEU A 254 4.75 -12.50 -6.32
C LEU A 254 5.69 -12.34 -5.12
N ALA A 255 5.21 -11.79 -4.00
CA ALA A 255 6.02 -11.64 -2.79
C ALA A 255 6.48 -12.99 -2.21
N ILE A 256 5.65 -14.03 -2.24
CA ILE A 256 6.04 -15.39 -1.82
C ILE A 256 7.11 -15.96 -2.76
N CYS A 257 6.96 -15.81 -4.08
CA CYS A 257 7.97 -16.22 -5.05
C CYS A 257 9.30 -15.49 -4.82
N ILE A 258 9.26 -14.17 -4.60
CA ILE A 258 10.46 -13.36 -4.32
C ILE A 258 11.14 -13.83 -3.02
N PHE A 259 10.39 -14.09 -1.95
CA PHE A 259 10.95 -14.60 -0.71
C PHE A 259 11.61 -15.98 -0.89
N ALA A 260 10.97 -16.89 -1.63
CA ALA A 260 11.52 -18.20 -1.93
C ALA A 260 12.83 -18.08 -2.75
N PHE A 261 12.81 -17.28 -3.83
CA PHE A 261 13.97 -17.10 -4.70
C PHE A 261 15.12 -16.34 -4.01
N THR A 262 14.84 -15.31 -3.22
CA THR A 262 15.88 -14.64 -2.41
C THR A 262 16.49 -15.59 -1.40
N THR A 263 15.68 -16.44 -0.74
CA THR A 263 16.21 -17.44 0.20
C THR A 263 17.09 -18.45 -0.50
N LEU A 264 16.69 -18.95 -1.67
CA LEU A 264 17.52 -19.82 -2.49
C LEU A 264 18.82 -19.15 -2.92
N GLN A 265 18.80 -17.85 -3.23
CA GLN A 265 20.00 -17.07 -3.52
C GLN A 265 20.90 -16.89 -2.29
N MET A 266 20.36 -16.78 -1.08
CA MET A 266 21.17 -16.69 0.14
C MET A 266 21.86 -18.01 0.50
N LEU A 267 21.25 -19.15 0.15
CA LEU A 267 21.90 -20.46 0.32
C LEU A 267 23.18 -20.57 -0.51
N ALA A 268 23.35 -19.74 -1.56
CA ALA A 268 24.58 -19.61 -2.32
C ALA A 268 25.79 -19.29 -1.44
N LEU A 269 25.63 -18.66 -0.27
CA LEU A 269 26.74 -18.38 0.64
C LEU A 269 27.36 -19.65 1.24
N ARG A 270 26.56 -20.70 1.44
CA ARG A 270 27.01 -21.97 2.02
C ARG A 270 27.22 -23.06 0.98
N LEU A 271 26.35 -23.12 -0.04
CA LEU A 271 26.31 -24.19 -1.03
C LEU A 271 27.11 -23.85 -2.30
N ARG A 272 28.06 -22.92 -2.22
CA ARG A 272 28.90 -22.51 -3.35
C ARG A 272 29.91 -23.63 -3.68
N PRO A 273 29.87 -24.25 -4.87
CA PRO A 273 30.87 -25.25 -5.27
C PRO A 273 32.26 -24.63 -5.43
N SER A 274 33.30 -25.45 -5.26
CA SER A 274 34.68 -25.07 -5.55
C SER A 274 34.83 -24.62 -7.01
N ALA A 275 35.81 -23.76 -7.29
CA ALA A 275 36.09 -23.33 -8.67
C ALA A 275 36.51 -24.48 -9.59
N THR A 276 36.99 -25.58 -9.02
CA THR A 276 37.46 -26.78 -9.74
C THR A 276 36.38 -27.85 -9.93
N ASP A 277 35.17 -27.61 -9.42
CA ASP A 277 34.07 -28.56 -9.48
C ASP A 277 33.31 -28.44 -10.82
N ASP A 278 33.00 -29.55 -11.48
CA ASP A 278 32.23 -29.58 -12.73
C ASP A 278 30.84 -28.94 -12.57
N TYR A 279 30.24 -29.06 -11.37
CA TYR A 279 28.94 -28.47 -11.07
C TYR A 279 28.97 -26.94 -10.96
N ARG A 280 30.16 -26.33 -10.85
CA ARG A 280 30.36 -24.88 -10.73
C ARG A 280 29.66 -24.10 -11.84
N LYS A 281 29.74 -24.60 -13.08
CA LYS A 281 29.17 -23.95 -14.26
C LYS A 281 27.64 -23.88 -14.18
N TYR A 282 26.99 -24.99 -13.81
CA TYR A 282 25.53 -25.04 -13.67
C TYR A 282 25.05 -24.16 -12.52
N TRP A 283 25.77 -24.18 -11.41
CA TRP A 283 25.51 -23.31 -10.26
C TRP A 283 25.61 -21.83 -10.64
N ASP A 284 26.67 -21.43 -11.36
CA ASP A 284 26.85 -20.05 -11.81
C ASP A 284 25.70 -19.66 -12.76
N MET A 285 25.32 -20.52 -13.72
CA MET A 285 24.19 -20.25 -14.63
C MET A 285 22.88 -20.02 -13.88
N TYR A 286 22.54 -20.93 -12.96
CA TYR A 286 21.36 -20.82 -12.12
C TYR A 286 21.38 -19.54 -11.25
N HIS A 287 22.51 -19.26 -10.57
CA HIS A 287 22.67 -18.12 -9.69
C HIS A 287 22.44 -16.79 -10.43
N HIS A 288 23.04 -16.64 -11.61
CA HIS A 288 22.87 -15.43 -12.42
C HIS A 288 21.45 -15.31 -12.99
N PHE A 289 20.92 -16.38 -13.61
CA PHE A 289 19.58 -16.34 -14.22
C PHE A 289 18.50 -16.04 -13.20
N LEU A 290 18.50 -16.77 -12.07
CA LEU A 290 17.55 -16.55 -11.00
C LEU A 290 17.75 -15.15 -10.37
N GLY A 291 18.98 -14.66 -10.30
CA GLY A 291 19.29 -13.33 -9.77
C GLY A 291 18.65 -12.21 -10.61
N TYR A 292 18.78 -12.27 -11.93
CA TYR A 292 18.16 -11.29 -12.82
C TYR A 292 16.63 -11.40 -12.84
N ALA A 293 16.09 -12.62 -12.85
CA ALA A 293 14.65 -12.84 -12.75
C ALA A 293 14.08 -12.23 -11.46
N LEU A 294 14.81 -12.36 -10.34
CA LEU A 294 14.45 -11.77 -9.06
C LEU A 294 14.35 -10.24 -9.12
N LEU A 295 15.34 -9.56 -9.73
CA LEU A 295 15.31 -8.09 -9.84
C LEU A 295 14.09 -7.58 -10.62
N ALA A 296 13.72 -8.29 -11.68
CA ALA A 296 12.52 -7.98 -12.46
C ALA A 296 11.24 -8.20 -11.63
N LEU A 297 11.11 -9.36 -10.97
CA LEU A 297 9.96 -9.68 -10.12
C LEU A 297 9.80 -8.70 -8.96
N ILE A 298 10.89 -8.33 -8.28
CA ILE A 298 10.90 -7.32 -7.21
C ILE A 298 10.36 -5.99 -7.74
N SER A 299 10.85 -5.55 -8.90
CA SER A 299 10.43 -4.27 -9.49
C SER A 299 8.95 -4.25 -9.81
N VAL A 300 8.45 -5.29 -10.50
CA VAL A 300 7.02 -5.45 -10.79
C VAL A 300 6.20 -5.46 -9.49
N ASN A 301 6.64 -6.21 -8.48
CA ASN A 301 5.89 -6.35 -7.24
C ASN A 301 5.86 -5.05 -6.41
N ILE A 302 6.93 -4.24 -6.44
CA ILE A 302 6.97 -2.92 -5.80
C ILE A 302 5.99 -1.98 -6.49
N PHE A 303 5.94 -1.94 -7.83
CA PHE A 303 4.95 -1.14 -8.55
C PHE A 303 3.51 -1.56 -8.22
N HIS A 304 3.25 -2.87 -8.15
CA HIS A 304 1.96 -3.38 -7.69
C HIS A 304 1.63 -2.92 -6.26
N GLY A 305 2.60 -2.99 -5.33
CA GLY A 305 2.43 -2.52 -3.96
C GLY A 305 2.12 -1.02 -3.86
N ILE A 306 2.81 -0.19 -4.64
CA ILE A 306 2.56 1.25 -4.75
C ILE A 306 1.14 1.50 -5.30
N ALA A 307 0.72 0.76 -6.33
CA ALA A 307 -0.62 0.90 -6.91
C ALA A 307 -1.73 0.54 -5.90
N ILE A 308 -1.51 -0.47 -5.05
CA ILE A 308 -2.43 -0.86 -3.98
C ILE A 308 -2.57 0.24 -2.93
N LEU A 309 -1.46 0.84 -2.51
CA LEU A 309 -1.45 1.89 -1.50
C LEU A 309 -2.14 3.17 -1.98
N LYS A 310 -2.26 3.36 -3.30
CA LYS A 310 -2.66 4.64 -3.94
C LYS A 310 -2.09 5.86 -3.20
N PRO A 311 -0.77 5.90 -2.92
CA PRO A 311 -0.19 7.04 -2.25
C PRO A 311 -0.19 8.25 -3.18
N ASN A 312 0.19 9.42 -2.66
CA ASN A 312 0.59 10.52 -3.53
C ASN A 312 1.66 10.02 -4.54
N LYS A 313 1.68 10.57 -5.75
CA LYS A 313 2.57 10.16 -6.85
C LYS A 313 4.06 10.19 -6.46
N THR A 314 4.41 10.83 -5.35
CA THR A 314 5.74 10.81 -4.72
C THR A 314 6.36 9.41 -4.67
N TRP A 315 5.66 8.39 -4.17
CA TRP A 315 6.26 7.05 -4.02
C TRP A 315 6.60 6.41 -5.37
N LEU A 316 5.73 6.60 -6.36
CA LEU A 316 5.95 6.16 -7.73
C LEU A 316 7.20 6.81 -8.31
N TRP A 317 7.30 8.15 -8.21
CA TRP A 317 8.44 8.90 -8.74
C TRP A 317 9.75 8.60 -8.01
N VAL A 318 9.71 8.42 -6.69
CA VAL A 318 10.89 8.01 -5.90
C VAL A 318 11.43 6.68 -6.41
N TYR A 319 10.56 5.67 -6.58
CA TYR A 319 11.02 4.36 -7.04
C TYR A 319 11.49 4.38 -8.52
N ILE A 320 10.81 5.13 -9.38
CA ILE A 320 11.27 5.38 -10.76
C ILE A 320 12.66 6.04 -10.74
N GLY A 321 12.89 7.01 -9.85
CA GLY A 321 14.19 7.66 -9.67
C GLY A 321 15.28 6.67 -9.25
N VAL A 322 14.99 5.75 -8.32
CA VAL A 322 15.93 4.68 -7.91
C VAL A 322 16.31 3.80 -9.09
N LEU A 323 15.32 3.33 -9.87
CA LEU A 323 15.58 2.52 -11.07
C LEU A 323 16.35 3.30 -12.15
N GLY A 324 16.00 4.57 -12.36
CA GLY A 324 16.69 5.45 -13.30
C GLY A 324 18.15 5.68 -12.92
N MET A 325 18.45 5.84 -11.62
CA MET A 325 19.82 5.94 -11.12
C MET A 325 20.60 4.65 -11.38
N PHE A 326 20.03 3.48 -11.09
CA PHE A 326 20.68 2.21 -11.41
C PHE A 326 20.92 2.03 -12.91
N ALA A 327 19.96 2.40 -13.75
CA ALA A 327 20.12 2.36 -15.20
C ALA A 327 21.25 3.29 -15.67
N LEU A 328 21.32 4.52 -15.16
CA LEU A 328 22.37 5.49 -15.48
C LEU A 328 23.75 4.95 -15.07
N VAL A 329 23.90 4.44 -13.84
CA VAL A 329 25.15 3.85 -13.33
C VAL A 329 25.55 2.65 -14.17
N ALA A 330 24.62 1.75 -14.49
CA ALA A 330 24.88 0.59 -15.32
C ALA A 330 25.32 0.98 -16.73
N ILE A 331 24.64 1.93 -17.38
CA ILE A 331 25.03 2.44 -18.71
C ILE A 331 26.41 3.07 -18.68
N GLY A 332 26.70 3.92 -17.68
CA GLY A 332 28.01 4.55 -17.52
C GLY A 332 29.14 3.52 -17.34
N LEU A 333 28.92 2.52 -16.48
CA LEU A 333 29.87 1.42 -16.27
C LEU A 333 30.01 0.54 -17.51
N GLU A 334 28.94 0.31 -18.26
CA GLU A 334 28.97 -0.43 -19.53
C GLU A 334 29.79 0.32 -20.58
N ILE A 335 29.56 1.63 -20.79
CA ILE A 335 30.37 2.47 -21.68
C ILE A 335 31.85 2.42 -21.28
N PHE A 336 32.15 2.53 -19.98
CA PHE A 336 33.51 2.42 -19.47
C PHE A 336 34.12 1.04 -19.76
N THR A 337 33.35 -0.03 -19.60
CA THR A 337 33.74 -1.41 -19.91
C THR A 337 34.14 -1.58 -21.37
N TRP A 338 33.31 -1.07 -22.28
CA TRP A 338 33.57 -1.12 -23.72
C TRP A 338 34.77 -0.26 -24.12
N ARG A 339 34.93 0.94 -23.55
CA ARG A 339 36.10 1.79 -23.79
C ARG A 339 37.39 1.07 -23.39
N LYS A 340 37.46 0.50 -22.18
CA LYS A 340 38.64 -0.24 -21.71
C LYS A 340 38.93 -1.46 -22.58
N PHE A 341 37.89 -2.20 -23.00
CA PHE A 341 38.01 -3.33 -23.90
C PHE A 341 38.58 -2.93 -25.27
N MET A 342 38.06 -1.86 -25.88
CA MET A 342 38.54 -1.37 -27.18
C MET A 342 39.98 -0.85 -27.11
N LEU A 343 40.37 -0.15 -26.03
CA LEU A 343 41.75 0.28 -25.81
C LEU A 343 42.71 -0.92 -25.66
N ALA A 344 42.33 -1.94 -24.90
CA ALA A 344 43.12 -3.15 -24.75
C ALA A 344 43.27 -3.90 -26.10
N LYS A 345 42.20 -3.97 -26.90
CA LYS A 345 42.21 -4.57 -28.24
C LYS A 345 43.10 -3.79 -29.20
N SER A 346 43.07 -2.45 -29.16
CA SER A 346 43.92 -1.58 -29.97
C SER A 346 45.41 -1.75 -29.62
N LYS A 347 45.77 -1.76 -28.33
CA LYS A 347 47.14 -2.03 -27.86
C LYS A 347 47.66 -3.39 -28.34
N ARG A 348 46.85 -4.46 -28.23
CA ARG A 348 47.24 -5.81 -28.72
C ARG A 348 47.49 -5.85 -30.23
N ARG A 349 46.73 -5.07 -31.02
CA ARG A 349 46.95 -4.95 -32.47
C ARG A 349 48.24 -4.20 -32.80
N GLN A 350 48.61 -3.20 -32.01
CA GLN A 350 49.85 -2.44 -32.20
C GLN A 350 51.12 -3.20 -31.77
N THR A 351 51.04 -4.06 -30.74
CA THR A 351 52.20 -4.81 -30.24
C THR A 351 52.46 -6.15 -30.96
N GLY A 352 51.68 -6.51 -31.99
CA GLY A 352 51.92 -7.69 -32.83
C GLY A 352 51.85 -9.05 -32.11
N GLN A 353 51.39 -9.13 -30.86
CA GLN A 353 51.31 -10.40 -30.13
C GLN A 353 50.15 -11.27 -30.66
N PRO A 354 50.42 -12.51 -31.14
CA PRO A 354 49.37 -13.45 -31.47
C PRO A 354 48.59 -13.82 -30.21
N GLY A 355 47.27 -13.93 -30.33
CA GLY A 355 46.39 -14.18 -29.19
C GLY A 355 46.71 -15.51 -28.50
N SER A 356 47.16 -15.45 -27.25
CA SER A 356 47.04 -16.58 -26.35
C SER A 356 45.54 -16.85 -26.14
N GLN A 357 45.07 -17.99 -26.63
CA GLN A 357 43.81 -18.58 -26.20
C GLN A 357 43.74 -18.57 -24.66
N PRO A 358 42.55 -18.45 -24.05
CA PRO A 358 42.44 -18.58 -22.60
C PRO A 358 42.79 -20.03 -22.22
N GLN A 359 44.06 -20.28 -21.90
CA GLN A 359 44.45 -21.45 -21.12
C GLN A 359 43.77 -21.29 -19.76
N GLY A 360 42.85 -22.22 -19.47
CA GLY A 360 42.49 -22.52 -18.10
C GLY A 360 43.78 -22.79 -17.34
N SER A 361 44.04 -21.98 -16.32
CA SER A 361 45.16 -22.16 -15.40
C SER A 361 44.61 -22.03 -13.98
N SER A 362 44.57 -23.19 -13.37
CA SER A 362 44.76 -23.53 -11.96
C SER A 362 45.77 -22.65 -11.21
N GLY A 363 45.52 -22.47 -9.90
CA GLY A 363 46.41 -21.83 -8.91
C GLY A 363 46.13 -20.34 -8.76
N THR A 364 45.70 -19.79 -7.62
CA THR A 364 45.66 -20.23 -6.21
C THR A 364 44.49 -19.58 -5.50
#